data_AF-A0A9W8CGL6-F1
#
_entry.id   AF-A0A9W8CGL6-F1
#
_cell.length_a   1.000
_cell.length_b   1.000
_cell.length_c   1.000
_cell.angle_alpha   90.00
_cell.angle_beta   90.00
_cell.angle_gamma   90.00
#
_symmetry.space_group_name_H-M   'P 1'
#
loop_
_entity.id
_entity.type
_entity.pdbx_description
1 polymer ?
#
loop_
_entity_poly.entity_id
_entity_poly.type
_entity_poly.pdbx_seq_one_letter_code
_entity_poly.pdbx_strand_id
1 'polypeptide(L)'
;MALAPAYAVGHKLLSGGPHTLEIFLDYTCPFSAKIWRALQSQVLPWLKTQPVTVIFRHQVQPWHPNSTLLHEAALAVEKINPSAFELYSTALFENQNQFFDEITVNQSRTTIYKQLAVLATSVNAVNDSVAVLQMLDIQPVATAEQARNVGNAVTSDLKYHIKLARAQGIHVSPTVVFDGIRDDSVSSSWGLEQWQAWLSPKLTQSQQ
;
A
#
# COMPACT_ATOMS: atom_id res chain seq x y z
N MET A 1 9.16 -3.94 -16.13
CA MET A 1 8.50 -3.93 -14.81
C MET A 1 9.50 -3.49 -13.74
N ALA A 2 9.32 -2.34 -13.11
CA ALA A 2 10.19 -1.84 -12.04
C ALA A 2 9.67 -2.26 -10.64
N LEU A 3 9.42 -3.56 -10.45
CA LEU A 3 9.08 -4.12 -9.14
C LEU A 3 10.25 -4.96 -8.67
N ALA A 4 10.83 -4.61 -7.52
CA ALA A 4 11.93 -5.38 -6.96
C ALA A 4 11.45 -6.80 -6.64
N PRO A 5 12.27 -7.85 -6.91
CA PRO A 5 11.86 -9.24 -6.70
C PRO A 5 11.32 -9.54 -5.30
N ALA A 6 11.84 -8.85 -4.28
CA ALA A 6 11.39 -8.98 -2.89
C ALA A 6 9.90 -8.68 -2.67
N TYR A 7 9.28 -7.85 -3.52
CA TYR A 7 7.87 -7.45 -3.40
C TYR A 7 7.00 -8.03 -4.50
N ALA A 8 7.54 -8.94 -5.32
CA ALA A 8 6.85 -9.46 -6.50
C ALA A 8 5.64 -10.34 -6.16
N VAL A 9 5.61 -10.91 -4.95
CA VAL A 9 4.50 -11.75 -4.46
C VAL A 9 3.39 -10.91 -3.85
N GLY A 10 3.71 -9.96 -2.96
CA GLY A 10 2.67 -9.20 -2.25
C GLY A 10 2.11 -8.04 -3.06
N HIS A 11 2.97 -7.16 -3.58
CA HIS A 11 2.53 -5.93 -4.26
C HIS A 11 1.88 -6.17 -5.63
N LYS A 12 2.01 -7.35 -6.21
CA LYS A 12 1.45 -7.69 -7.52
C LYS A 12 0.05 -8.29 -7.36
N LEU A 13 -0.95 -7.42 -7.34
CA LEU A 13 -2.36 -7.78 -7.17
C LEU A 13 -2.90 -8.67 -8.30
N LEU A 14 -2.35 -8.51 -9.51
CA LEU A 14 -2.72 -9.32 -10.66
C LEU A 14 -1.52 -9.52 -11.59
N SER A 15 -1.34 -10.74 -12.09
CA SER A 15 -0.37 -11.07 -13.14
C SER A 15 -1.09 -11.44 -14.43
N GLY A 16 -1.16 -10.52 -15.40
CA GLY A 16 -1.92 -10.75 -16.64
C GLY A 16 -1.14 -10.53 -17.94
N GLY A 17 -0.02 -9.78 -17.95
CA GLY A 17 0.70 -9.54 -19.20
C GLY A 17 1.80 -8.47 -19.11
N PRO A 18 2.28 -7.96 -20.26
CA PRO A 18 3.41 -7.03 -20.31
C PRO A 18 3.06 -5.61 -19.87
N HIS A 19 1.79 -5.19 -20.02
CA HIS A 19 1.34 -3.89 -19.55
C HIS A 19 1.38 -3.82 -18.02
N THR A 20 1.66 -2.65 -17.48
CA THR A 20 1.68 -2.40 -16.03
C THR A 20 0.73 -1.28 -15.66
N LEU A 21 -0.21 -1.57 -14.77
CA LEU A 21 -1.05 -0.60 -14.10
C LEU A 21 -0.59 -0.49 -12.64
N GLU A 22 0.14 0.58 -12.31
CA GLU A 22 0.59 0.85 -10.95
C GLU A 22 -0.32 1.87 -10.28
N ILE A 23 -0.74 1.60 -9.04
CA ILE A 23 -1.56 2.52 -8.26
C ILE A 23 -0.85 2.87 -6.95
N PHE A 24 -0.51 4.14 -6.80
CA PHE A 24 0.12 4.72 -5.62
C PHE A 24 -0.95 5.09 -4.59
N LEU A 25 -0.95 4.42 -3.46
CA LEU A 25 -2.00 4.52 -2.44
C LEU A 25 -1.43 4.83 -1.05
N ASP A 26 -2.20 5.59 -0.28
CA ASP A 26 -1.93 5.88 1.12
C ASP A 26 -3.02 5.25 2.00
N TYR A 27 -2.63 4.45 2.99
CA TYR A 27 -3.59 3.78 3.88
C TYR A 27 -4.41 4.75 4.75
N THR A 28 -4.00 6.00 4.90
CA THR A 28 -4.77 7.04 5.61
C THR A 28 -5.49 8.03 4.71
N CYS A 29 -5.41 7.88 3.38
CA CYS A 29 -6.16 8.72 2.45
C CYS A 29 -7.55 8.13 2.13
N PRO A 30 -8.66 8.86 2.33
CA PRO A 30 -10.00 8.36 2.03
C PRO A 30 -10.22 8.11 0.53
N PHE A 31 -9.56 8.88 -0.35
CA PHE A 31 -9.61 8.66 -1.80
C PHE A 31 -8.86 7.38 -2.21
N SER A 32 -7.76 7.05 -1.53
CA SER A 32 -7.06 5.77 -1.71
C SER A 32 -7.93 4.58 -1.30
N ALA A 33 -8.67 4.69 -0.17
CA ALA A 33 -9.63 3.66 0.21
C ALA A 33 -10.76 3.52 -0.82
N LYS A 34 -11.25 4.64 -1.39
CA LYS A 34 -12.31 4.63 -2.40
C LYS A 34 -11.88 3.90 -3.68
N ILE A 35 -10.72 4.24 -4.23
CA ILE A 35 -10.20 3.57 -5.43
C ILE A 35 -9.86 2.10 -5.15
N TRP A 36 -9.34 1.77 -3.96
CA TRP A 36 -9.06 0.39 -3.57
C TRP A 36 -10.32 -0.47 -3.59
N ARG A 37 -11.43 0.02 -3.02
CA ARG A 37 -12.73 -0.69 -3.04
C ARG A 37 -13.23 -0.92 -4.47
N ALA A 38 -13.13 0.09 -5.34
CA ALA A 38 -13.51 -0.07 -6.75
C ALA A 38 -12.60 -1.09 -7.47
N LEU A 39 -11.28 -1.01 -7.24
CA LEU A 39 -10.31 -1.96 -7.78
C LEU A 39 -10.64 -3.39 -7.38
N GLN A 40 -10.83 -3.65 -6.08
CA GLN A 40 -11.10 -4.98 -5.54
C GLN A 40 -12.44 -5.55 -6.01
N SER A 41 -13.53 -4.76 -5.92
CA SER A 41 -14.88 -5.26 -6.15
C SER A 41 -15.27 -5.35 -7.63
N GLN A 42 -14.67 -4.53 -8.50
CA GLN A 42 -15.13 -4.38 -9.89
C GLN A 42 -14.00 -4.52 -10.92
N VAL A 43 -12.88 -3.82 -10.73
CA VAL A 43 -11.85 -3.68 -11.78
C VAL A 43 -10.95 -4.91 -11.87
N LEU A 44 -10.39 -5.39 -10.76
CA LEU A 44 -9.54 -6.58 -10.73
C LEU A 44 -10.23 -7.83 -11.28
N PRO A 45 -11.50 -8.13 -10.95
CA PRO A 45 -12.24 -9.23 -11.58
C PRO A 45 -12.27 -9.15 -13.11
N TRP A 46 -12.55 -7.96 -13.67
CA TRP A 46 -12.55 -7.75 -15.12
C TRP A 46 -11.13 -7.88 -15.73
N LEU A 47 -10.10 -7.41 -15.02
CA LEU A 47 -8.72 -7.45 -15.49
C LEU A 47 -8.11 -8.86 -15.55
N LYS A 48 -8.70 -9.86 -14.88
CA LYS A 48 -8.18 -11.25 -14.90
C LYS A 48 -8.03 -11.84 -16.30
N THR A 49 -8.80 -11.36 -17.28
CA THR A 49 -8.75 -11.82 -18.66
C THR A 49 -7.99 -10.87 -19.59
N GLN A 50 -7.35 -9.83 -19.04
CA GLN A 50 -6.67 -8.78 -19.78
C GLN A 50 -5.14 -8.92 -19.68
N PRO A 51 -4.37 -8.49 -20.71
CA PRO A 51 -2.92 -8.64 -20.74
C PRO A 51 -2.19 -7.58 -19.89
N VAL A 52 -2.59 -7.40 -18.63
CA VAL A 52 -2.06 -6.37 -17.72
C VAL A 52 -1.69 -6.93 -16.36
N THR A 53 -0.57 -6.45 -15.82
CA THR A 53 -0.18 -6.64 -14.42
C THR A 53 -0.55 -5.42 -13.59
N VAL A 54 -1.26 -5.65 -12.48
CA VAL A 54 -1.66 -4.59 -11.54
C VAL A 54 -0.74 -4.61 -10.33
N ILE A 55 -0.20 -3.45 -9.97
CA ILE A 55 0.80 -3.29 -8.90
C ILE A 55 0.33 -2.23 -7.90
N PHE A 56 0.28 -2.60 -6.62
CA PHE A 56 0.14 -1.65 -5.53
C PHE A 56 1.48 -0.92 -5.30
N ARG A 57 1.44 0.38 -5.05
CA ARG A 57 2.61 1.17 -4.64
C ARG A 57 2.29 1.97 -3.38
N HIS A 58 3.21 1.96 -2.42
CA HIS A 58 3.09 2.81 -1.23
C HIS A 58 3.29 4.29 -1.60
N GLN A 59 2.38 5.15 -1.17
CA GLN A 59 2.48 6.60 -1.23
C GLN A 59 2.24 7.19 0.16
N VAL A 60 3.30 7.23 0.98
CA VAL A 60 3.21 7.77 2.35
C VAL A 60 2.99 9.28 2.28
N GLN A 61 1.89 9.77 2.87
CA GLN A 61 1.62 11.21 2.95
C GLN A 61 2.04 11.77 4.31
N PRO A 62 3.00 12.72 4.35
CA PRO A 62 3.56 13.19 5.62
C PRO A 62 2.59 14.04 6.44
N TRP A 63 1.52 14.57 5.84
CA TRP A 63 0.45 15.27 6.54
C TRP A 63 -0.62 14.34 7.11
N HIS A 64 -0.49 13.02 6.91
CA HIS A 64 -1.24 12.01 7.65
C HIS A 64 -0.26 11.30 8.61
N PRO A 65 -0.13 11.77 9.86
CA PRO A 65 0.84 11.26 10.85
C PRO A 65 0.98 9.74 10.92
N ASN A 66 -0.15 9.00 10.86
CA ASN A 66 -0.14 7.55 10.95
C ASN A 66 0.12 6.81 9.63
N SER A 67 0.18 7.49 8.49
CA SER A 67 0.44 6.89 7.18
C SER A 67 1.70 6.01 7.22
N THR A 68 2.78 6.54 7.80
CA THR A 68 4.05 5.81 7.97
C THR A 68 3.84 4.51 8.74
N LEU A 69 3.09 4.54 9.84
CA LEU A 69 2.88 3.37 10.71
C LEU A 69 2.09 2.26 10.00
N LEU A 70 1.05 2.63 9.24
CA LEU A 70 0.23 1.67 8.49
C LEU A 70 1.03 1.05 7.34
N HIS A 71 1.85 1.84 6.65
CA HIS A 71 2.72 1.34 5.58
C HIS A 71 3.84 0.44 6.12
N GLU A 72 4.43 0.74 7.28
CA GLU A 72 5.38 -0.17 7.94
C GLU A 72 4.70 -1.48 8.35
N ALA A 73 3.49 -1.42 8.91
CA ALA A 73 2.75 -2.63 9.26
C ALA A 73 2.46 -3.51 8.03
N ALA A 74 2.07 -2.93 6.90
CA ALA A 74 1.86 -3.67 5.66
C ALA A 74 3.14 -4.38 5.17
N LEU A 75 4.29 -3.69 5.22
CA LEU A 75 5.58 -4.28 4.83
C LEU A 75 6.06 -5.35 5.82
N ALA A 76 5.78 -5.19 7.12
CA ALA A 76 6.08 -6.21 8.12
C ALA A 76 5.26 -7.48 7.88
N VAL A 77 3.95 -7.33 7.62
CA VAL A 77 3.09 -8.46 7.26
C VAL A 77 3.55 -9.15 5.98
N GLU A 78 3.92 -8.40 4.93
CA GLU A 78 4.44 -9.00 3.68
C GLU A 78 5.73 -9.79 3.91
N LYS A 79 6.65 -9.30 4.76
CA LYS A 79 7.88 -10.03 5.08
C LYS A 79 7.62 -11.34 5.83
N ILE A 80 6.60 -11.37 6.69
CA ILE A 80 6.20 -12.58 7.43
C ILE A 80 5.43 -13.53 6.52
N ASN A 81 4.48 -13.00 5.75
CA ASN A 81 3.61 -13.74 4.86
C ASN A 81 3.37 -12.97 3.55
N PRO A 82 4.19 -13.21 2.51
CA PRO A 82 4.12 -12.43 1.27
C PRO A 82 2.77 -12.48 0.56
N SER A 83 2.02 -13.58 0.69
CA SER A 83 0.70 -13.72 0.05
C SER A 83 -0.42 -12.99 0.78
N ALA A 84 -0.19 -12.50 2.01
CA ALA A 84 -1.20 -11.81 2.80
C ALA A 84 -1.24 -10.28 2.58
N PHE A 85 -0.35 -9.74 1.75
CA PHE A 85 -0.26 -8.28 1.54
C PHE A 85 -1.58 -7.67 1.09
N GLU A 86 -2.24 -8.26 0.10
CA GLU A 86 -3.52 -7.77 -0.44
C GLU A 86 -4.65 -7.88 0.59
N LEU A 87 -4.71 -9.01 1.29
CA LEU A 87 -5.68 -9.25 2.37
C LEU A 87 -5.53 -8.21 3.49
N TYR A 88 -4.30 -7.99 3.95
CA TYR A 88 -4.04 -7.04 5.01
C TYR A 88 -4.20 -5.58 4.56
N SER A 89 -3.81 -5.25 3.32
CA SER A 89 -4.09 -3.94 2.72
C SER A 89 -5.59 -3.63 2.70
N THR A 90 -6.41 -4.62 2.38
CA THR A 90 -7.88 -4.49 2.45
C THR A 90 -8.33 -4.18 3.87
N ALA A 91 -7.84 -4.93 4.85
CA ALA A 91 -8.14 -4.70 6.26
C ALA A 91 -7.75 -3.29 6.74
N LEU A 92 -6.58 -2.80 6.32
CA LEU A 92 -6.12 -1.43 6.62
C LEU A 92 -7.06 -0.37 6.05
N PHE A 93 -7.50 -0.50 4.79
CA PHE A 93 -8.45 0.44 4.18
C PHE A 93 -9.86 0.35 4.78
N GLU A 94 -10.29 -0.84 5.20
CA GLU A 94 -11.60 -1.05 5.84
C GLU A 94 -11.65 -0.49 7.26
N ASN A 95 -10.53 -0.53 7.99
CA ASN A 95 -10.42 -0.02 9.36
C ASN A 95 -9.75 1.37 9.42
N GLN A 96 -9.58 2.03 8.28
CA GLN A 96 -8.81 3.27 8.12
C GLN A 96 -9.22 4.38 9.11
N ASN A 97 -10.51 4.53 9.40
CA ASN A 97 -11.02 5.56 10.31
C ASN A 97 -10.50 5.43 11.75
N GLN A 98 -10.12 4.23 12.20
CA GLN A 98 -9.54 4.00 13.52
C GLN A 98 -8.13 4.59 13.65
N PHE A 99 -7.50 4.90 12.53
CA PHE A 99 -6.13 5.41 12.45
C PHE A 99 -6.05 6.86 11.99
N PHE A 100 -7.18 7.57 11.93
CA PHE A 100 -7.20 9.01 11.69
C PHE A 100 -6.73 9.81 12.90
N ASP A 101 -6.28 11.02 12.65
CA ASP A 101 -5.63 11.89 13.64
C ASP A 101 -6.54 12.12 14.86
N GLU A 102 -7.82 12.41 14.64
CA GLU A 102 -8.79 12.68 15.70
C GLU A 102 -8.96 11.47 16.67
N ILE A 103 -8.79 10.24 16.17
CA ILE A 103 -8.90 9.02 16.98
C ILE A 103 -7.58 8.69 17.71
N THR A 104 -6.46 9.08 17.12
CA THR A 104 -5.12 8.61 17.52
C THR A 104 -4.24 9.67 18.18
N VAL A 105 -4.68 10.93 18.23
CA VAL A 105 -3.89 12.07 18.72
C VAL A 105 -3.24 11.86 20.10
N ASN A 106 -3.89 11.10 20.98
CA ASN A 106 -3.40 10.81 22.33
C ASN A 106 -2.75 9.41 22.46
N GLN A 107 -2.58 8.69 21.35
CA GLN A 107 -2.03 7.35 21.34
C GLN A 107 -0.52 7.38 21.05
N SER A 108 0.23 6.53 21.75
CA SER A 108 1.65 6.35 21.45
C SER A 108 1.85 5.55 20.15
N ARG A 109 3.00 5.74 19.49
CA ARG A 109 3.41 4.92 18.33
C ARG A 109 3.32 3.42 18.62
N THR A 110 3.79 2.99 19.79
CA THR A 110 3.76 1.58 20.21
C THR A 110 2.33 1.06 20.39
N THR A 111 1.40 1.89 20.88
CA THR A 111 -0.02 1.52 21.00
C THR A 111 -0.62 1.26 19.62
N ILE A 112 -0.34 2.13 18.65
CA ILE A 112 -0.84 2.00 17.27
C ILE A 112 -0.26 0.75 16.61
N TYR A 113 1.04 0.46 16.76
CA TYR A 113 1.60 -0.79 16.24
C TYR A 113 0.99 -2.05 16.84
N LYS A 114 0.67 -2.04 18.13
CA LYS A 114 -0.06 -3.17 18.76
C LYS A 114 -1.44 -3.36 18.12
N GLN A 115 -2.18 -2.28 17.87
CA GLN A 115 -3.47 -2.35 17.18
C GLN A 115 -3.32 -2.89 15.75
N LEU A 116 -2.32 -2.42 15.01
CA LEU A 116 -2.05 -2.89 13.64
C LEU A 116 -1.65 -4.38 13.62
N ALA A 117 -0.83 -4.83 14.57
CA ALA A 117 -0.46 -6.24 14.72
C ALA A 117 -1.66 -7.13 15.07
N VAL A 118 -2.57 -6.66 15.95
CA VAL A 118 -3.83 -7.36 16.25
C VAL A 118 -4.73 -7.43 15.03
N LEU A 119 -4.84 -6.35 14.25
CA LEU A 119 -5.61 -6.33 13.01
C LEU A 119 -5.08 -7.37 12.00
N ALA A 120 -3.75 -7.56 11.94
CA ALA A 120 -3.16 -8.56 11.04
C ALA A 120 -3.59 -9.99 11.40
N THR A 121 -3.64 -10.31 12.70
CA THR A 121 -4.16 -11.60 13.15
C THR A 121 -5.68 -11.74 12.99
N SER A 122 -6.45 -10.68 13.21
CA SER A 122 -7.92 -10.76 13.14
C SER A 122 -8.45 -11.07 11.74
N VAL A 123 -7.65 -10.78 10.70
CA VAL A 123 -7.97 -11.10 9.30
C VAL A 123 -7.21 -12.31 8.77
N ASN A 124 -6.51 -13.06 9.63
CA ASN A 124 -5.68 -14.21 9.25
C ASN A 124 -4.55 -13.87 8.24
N ALA A 125 -4.07 -12.63 8.23
CA ALA A 125 -2.89 -12.27 7.43
C ALA A 125 -1.61 -12.90 7.99
N VAL A 126 -1.55 -13.05 9.31
CA VAL A 126 -0.48 -13.74 10.05
C VAL A 126 -1.09 -14.57 11.18
N ASN A 127 -0.36 -15.57 11.66
CA ASN A 127 -0.81 -16.43 12.76
C ASN A 127 -0.60 -15.81 14.14
N ASP A 128 0.35 -14.88 14.27
CA ASP A 128 0.77 -14.32 15.56
C ASP A 128 1.08 -12.83 15.44
N SER A 129 0.42 -12.02 16.27
CA SER A 129 0.59 -10.58 16.34
C SER A 129 1.96 -10.20 16.92
N VAL A 130 2.56 -11.07 17.75
CA VAL A 130 3.89 -10.84 18.33
C VAL A 130 4.94 -10.80 17.23
N ALA A 131 4.83 -11.65 16.20
CA ALA A 131 5.77 -11.64 15.07
C ALA A 131 5.74 -10.29 14.33
N VAL A 132 4.56 -9.72 14.10
CA VAL A 132 4.43 -8.39 13.47
C VAL A 132 4.98 -7.32 14.39
N LEU A 133 4.67 -7.36 15.68
CA LEU A 133 5.16 -6.38 16.64
C LEU A 133 6.68 -6.41 16.76
N GLN A 134 7.32 -7.58 16.75
CA GLN A 134 8.79 -7.71 16.76
C GLN A 134 9.46 -6.99 15.58
N MET A 135 8.79 -6.92 14.41
CA MET A 135 9.30 -6.19 13.26
C MET A 135 9.12 -4.67 13.37
N LEU A 136 8.11 -4.22 14.11
CA LEU A 136 7.70 -2.82 14.21
C LEU A 136 8.24 -2.12 15.45
N ASP A 137 8.56 -2.88 16.50
CA ASP A 137 8.92 -2.35 17.81
C ASP A 137 10.24 -1.56 17.77
N ILE A 138 10.31 -0.50 18.57
CA ILE A 138 11.47 0.37 18.69
C ILE A 138 11.79 0.49 20.17
N GLN A 139 12.96 -0.02 20.55
CA GLN A 139 13.38 0.00 21.94
C GLN A 139 13.69 1.44 22.39
N PRO A 140 13.09 1.92 23.50
CA PRO A 140 13.41 3.22 24.04
C PRO A 140 14.84 3.22 24.58
N VAL A 141 15.52 4.36 24.48
CA VAL A 141 16.80 4.60 25.14
C VAL A 141 16.59 5.51 26.35
N ALA A 142 17.48 5.41 27.33
CA ALA A 142 17.35 6.15 28.59
C ALA A 142 17.73 7.64 28.45
N THR A 143 18.56 7.98 27.46
CA THR A 143 19.16 9.32 27.32
C THR A 143 19.13 9.80 25.87
N ALA A 144 19.16 11.12 25.67
CA ALA A 144 19.16 11.73 24.34
C ALA A 144 20.45 11.40 23.56
N GLU A 145 21.57 11.25 24.25
CA GLU A 145 22.89 10.94 23.68
C GLU A 145 22.91 9.54 23.03
N GLN A 146 22.14 8.60 23.59
CA GLN A 146 21.94 7.26 23.06
C GLN A 146 20.98 7.23 21.87
N ALA A 147 20.12 8.24 21.71
CA ALA A 147 19.04 8.21 20.74
C ALA A 147 19.56 8.20 19.29
N ARG A 148 18.95 7.36 18.45
CA ARG A 148 19.26 7.24 17.03
C ARG A 148 17.97 7.12 16.22
N ASN A 149 17.92 7.75 15.04
CA ASN A 149 16.79 7.67 14.12
C ASN A 149 16.87 6.44 13.21
N VAL A 150 17.09 5.25 13.78
CA VAL A 150 17.27 4.00 13.02
C VAL A 150 15.95 3.46 12.46
N GLY A 151 14.83 3.74 13.13
CA GLY A 151 13.52 3.19 12.79
C GLY A 151 13.37 1.74 13.28
N ASN A 152 12.50 0.97 12.60
CA ASN A 152 12.21 -0.43 12.88
C ASN A 152 12.76 -1.37 11.78
N ALA A 153 12.45 -2.66 11.84
CA ALA A 153 13.02 -3.67 10.94
C ALA A 153 12.63 -3.49 9.45
N VAL A 154 11.59 -2.68 9.16
CA VAL A 154 11.08 -2.43 7.80
C VAL A 154 11.30 -1.01 7.32
N THR A 155 11.98 -0.17 8.10
CA THR A 155 12.26 1.23 7.73
C THR A 155 13.06 1.34 6.43
N SER A 156 14.00 0.42 6.17
CA SER A 156 14.76 0.41 4.92
C SER A 156 13.89 0.08 3.70
N ASP A 157 12.95 -0.85 3.85
CA ASP A 157 11.97 -1.18 2.82
C ASP A 157 11.05 0.01 2.54
N LEU A 158 10.52 0.66 3.58
CA LEU A 158 9.68 1.84 3.41
C LEU A 158 10.44 2.97 2.67
N LYS A 159 11.71 3.20 3.03
CA LYS A 159 12.57 4.18 2.32
C LYS A 159 12.72 3.84 0.84
N TYR A 160 12.80 2.56 0.47
CA TYR A 160 12.84 2.15 -0.93
C TYR A 160 11.56 2.57 -1.68
N HIS A 161 10.38 2.29 -1.13
CA HIS A 161 9.12 2.68 -1.76
C HIS A 161 8.93 4.19 -1.84
N ILE A 162 9.30 4.93 -0.78
CA ILE A 162 9.30 6.40 -0.79
C ILE A 162 10.25 6.93 -1.87
N LYS A 163 11.44 6.35 -2.02
CA LYS A 163 12.40 6.73 -3.07
C LYS A 163 11.83 6.48 -4.46
N LEU A 164 11.15 5.34 -4.66
CA LEU A 164 10.49 5.00 -5.92
C LEU A 164 9.40 6.00 -6.29
N ALA A 165 8.51 6.34 -5.34
CA ALA A 165 7.47 7.33 -5.55
C ALA A 165 8.06 8.72 -5.91
N ARG A 166 9.11 9.13 -5.19
CA ARG A 166 9.84 10.38 -5.47
C ARG A 166 10.49 10.39 -6.84
N ALA A 167 11.09 9.28 -7.27
CA ALA A 167 11.71 9.16 -8.59
C ALA A 167 10.69 9.33 -9.74
N GLN A 168 9.40 9.05 -9.49
CA GLN A 168 8.30 9.24 -10.44
C GLN A 168 7.53 10.56 -10.22
N GLY A 169 7.96 11.42 -9.29
CA GLY A 169 7.29 12.69 -9.00
C GLY A 169 5.87 12.53 -8.44
N ILE A 170 5.58 11.42 -7.75
CA ILE A 170 4.27 11.18 -7.15
C ILE A 170 4.08 12.08 -5.92
N HIS A 171 2.98 12.86 -5.93
CA HIS A 171 2.65 13.78 -4.85
C HIS A 171 1.36 13.39 -4.14
N VAL A 172 0.25 13.30 -4.86
CA VAL A 172 -1.07 13.01 -4.29
C VAL A 172 -1.39 11.52 -4.32
N SER A 173 -2.29 11.08 -3.43
CA SER A 173 -2.82 9.72 -3.41
C SER A 173 -4.34 9.76 -3.58
N PRO A 174 -4.94 8.91 -4.43
CA PRO A 174 -4.26 7.97 -5.32
C PRO A 174 -3.57 8.66 -6.51
N THR A 175 -2.53 8.03 -7.06
CA THR A 175 -1.99 8.35 -8.39
C THR A 175 -1.89 7.06 -9.21
N VAL A 176 -2.27 7.10 -10.48
CA VAL A 176 -2.17 5.96 -11.40
C VAL A 176 -1.04 6.19 -12.41
N VAL A 177 -0.27 5.13 -12.64
CA VAL A 177 0.79 5.07 -13.64
C VAL A 177 0.51 3.88 -14.55
N PHE A 178 0.38 4.12 -15.85
CA PHE A 178 0.21 3.08 -16.87
C PHE A 178 1.44 3.04 -17.76
N ASP A 179 2.08 1.87 -17.84
CA ASP A 179 3.32 1.65 -18.61
C ASP A 179 4.42 2.69 -18.33
N GLY A 180 4.54 3.09 -17.06
CA GLY A 180 5.52 4.08 -16.61
C GLY A 180 5.11 5.54 -16.83
N ILE A 181 3.94 5.81 -17.42
CA ILE A 181 3.41 7.15 -17.62
C ILE A 181 2.30 7.44 -16.61
N ARG A 182 2.47 8.51 -15.82
CA ARG A 182 1.45 9.00 -14.90
C ARG A 182 0.23 9.51 -15.68
N ASP A 183 -0.96 9.10 -15.27
CA ASP A 183 -2.23 9.54 -15.85
C ASP A 183 -3.12 10.14 -14.77
N ASP A 184 -3.25 11.47 -14.81
CA ASP A 184 -4.03 12.25 -13.83
C ASP A 184 -5.54 12.30 -14.15
N SER A 185 -5.98 11.68 -15.25
CA SER A 185 -7.42 11.62 -15.58
C SER A 185 -8.17 10.61 -14.71
N VAL A 186 -7.48 9.62 -14.14
CA VAL A 186 -8.08 8.56 -13.34
C VAL A 186 -8.57 9.12 -12.00
N SER A 187 -9.88 9.03 -11.78
CA SER A 187 -10.50 9.45 -10.52
C SER A 187 -10.68 8.27 -9.57
N SER A 188 -10.48 8.50 -8.28
CA SER A 188 -10.86 7.54 -7.23
C SER A 188 -12.36 7.22 -7.20
N SER A 189 -13.18 8.04 -7.86
CA SER A 189 -14.63 7.84 -7.95
C SER A 189 -15.06 6.98 -9.13
N TRP A 190 -14.13 6.53 -9.97
CA TRP A 190 -14.47 5.75 -11.14
C TRP A 190 -15.07 4.39 -10.80
N GLY A 191 -16.19 4.08 -11.46
CA GLY A 191 -16.75 2.72 -11.54
C GLY A 191 -16.19 1.94 -12.72
N LEU A 192 -16.62 0.69 -12.87
CA LEU A 192 -16.12 -0.24 -13.89
C LEU A 192 -16.16 0.33 -15.32
N GLU A 193 -17.26 0.96 -15.73
CA GLU A 193 -17.41 1.47 -17.11
C GLU A 193 -16.35 2.52 -17.47
N GLN A 194 -16.01 3.40 -16.53
CA GLN A 194 -14.98 4.43 -16.73
C GLN A 194 -13.58 3.81 -16.82
N TRP A 195 -13.30 2.82 -15.99
CA TRP A 195 -12.06 2.04 -16.09
C TRP A 195 -11.94 1.31 -17.42
N GLN A 196 -13.02 0.68 -17.89
CA GLN A 196 -13.04 -0.01 -19.18
C GLN A 196 -12.84 0.97 -20.34
N ALA A 197 -13.55 2.11 -20.34
CA ALA A 197 -13.41 3.14 -21.36
C ALA A 197 -11.98 3.70 -21.42
N TRP A 198 -11.33 3.88 -20.28
CA TRP A 198 -9.97 4.41 -20.20
C TRP A 198 -8.90 3.38 -20.57
N LEU A 199 -9.01 2.13 -20.09
CA LEU A 199 -7.94 1.13 -20.18
C LEU A 199 -8.04 0.23 -21.43
N SER A 200 -9.25 -0.16 -21.85
CA SER A 200 -9.41 -1.10 -22.99
C SER A 200 -8.72 -0.64 -24.27
N PRO A 201 -8.79 0.66 -24.68
CA PRO A 201 -8.08 1.13 -25.86
C PRO A 201 -6.55 1.08 -25.73
N LYS A 202 -6.01 1.15 -24.51
CA LYS A 202 -4.56 1.12 -24.25
C LYS A 202 -4.01 -0.31 -24.30
N LEU A 203 -4.82 -1.29 -23.93
CA LEU A 203 -4.46 -2.71 -23.94
C LEU A 203 -4.45 -3.32 -25.35
N THR A 204 -5.11 -2.70 -26.33
CA THR A 204 -5.20 -3.19 -27.71
C THR A 204 -4.16 -2.57 -28.63
N GLN A 205 -3.65 -1.38 -28.31
CA GLN A 205 -2.66 -0.66 -29.12
C GLN A 205 -1.28 -1.35 -29.20
N SER A 206 -1.03 -2.38 -28.39
CA SER A 206 0.22 -3.16 -28.42
C SER A 206 0.29 -4.21 -29.55
N GLN A 207 -0.71 -4.27 -30.44
CA GLN A 207 -0.80 -5.25 -31.54
C GLN A 207 -0.52 -4.67 -32.95
N GLN A 208 -0.03 -3.42 -33.05
CA GLN A 208 0.46 -2.83 -34.31
C GLN A 208 1.97 -2.59 -34.23
#